data_AF-A0A819LU85-F1
#
_entry.id   AF-A0A819LU85-F1
#
_cell.length_a   1.000
_cell.length_b   1.000
_cell.length_c   1.000
_cell.angle_alpha   90.00
_cell.angle_beta   90.00
_cell.angle_gamma   90.00
#
_symmetry.space_group_name_H-M   'P 1'
#
loop_
_entity.id
_entity.type
_entity.pdbx_description
1 polymer ?
#
loop_
_entity_poly.entity_id
_entity_poly.type
_entity_poly.pdbx_seq_one_letter_code
_entity_poly.pdbx_strand_id
1 'polypeptide(L)'
;MSLLKTNCPTIDDRNDHPDQRISMDINAYVENVYTLLIGLLNAGVSLISYIVVLWSHSGALVTNLIGRALFHLKYVQEHYEANFRYELVRLRDHAESVAFYRSESNEQTLLTSLYADIVFNFRQIIRRKFVLNSFDAFYRMLALIFPFLVVSPQYFSREITLGDLTKIAVTFENVHKTLSFISNSYETIVQWRSATKRLIELKICFKCITYS
;
A
#
# COMPACT_ATOMS: atom_id res chain seq x y z
N MET A 1 -75.72 -46.43 31.04
CA MET A 1 -75.37 -45.14 30.42
C MET A 1 -74.21 -44.56 31.24
N SER A 2 -72.93 -44.79 30.94
CA SER A 2 -72.14 -44.18 29.84
C SER A 2 -72.35 -42.65 29.83
N LEU A 3 -71.37 -41.75 29.92
CA LEU A 3 -69.95 -41.68 29.56
C LEU A 3 -69.37 -40.54 30.42
N LEU A 4 -68.17 -40.60 31.02
CA LEU A 4 -66.94 -40.05 30.43
C LEU A 4 -65.82 -40.25 31.47
N LYS A 5 -65.11 -41.37 31.43
CA LYS A 5 -63.81 -41.49 32.09
C LYS A 5 -62.79 -41.06 31.06
N THR A 6 -62.39 -39.80 31.14
CA THR A 6 -61.36 -39.20 30.29
C THR A 6 -60.07 -40.01 30.43
N ASN A 7 -59.68 -40.56 29.29
CA ASN A 7 -58.42 -41.24 29.07
C ASN A 7 -57.30 -40.19 29.15
N CYS A 8 -56.62 -40.07 30.28
CA CYS A 8 -55.40 -39.28 30.39
C CYS A 8 -54.23 -40.27 30.38
N PRO A 9 -53.36 -40.23 29.34
CA PRO A 9 -52.21 -41.12 29.29
C PRO A 9 -51.24 -40.75 30.41
N THR A 10 -50.79 -41.75 31.15
CA THR A 10 -49.77 -41.65 32.19
C THR A 10 -48.51 -41.02 31.60
N ILE A 11 -48.13 -39.87 32.15
CA ILE A 11 -46.84 -39.22 31.87
C ILE A 11 -45.75 -40.26 32.18
N ASP A 12 -44.99 -40.62 31.15
CA ASP A 12 -43.93 -41.62 31.20
C ASP A 12 -42.83 -41.18 32.18
N ASP A 13 -42.62 -41.97 33.23
CA ASP A 13 -41.63 -41.81 34.31
C ASP A 13 -40.17 -41.93 33.79
N ARG A 14 -39.97 -42.09 32.47
CA ARG A 14 -38.66 -41.99 31.80
C ARG A 14 -38.18 -40.55 31.57
N ASN A 15 -38.95 -39.54 31.97
CA ASN A 15 -38.66 -38.12 31.74
C ASN A 15 -38.25 -37.37 33.02
N ASP A 16 -37.59 -38.06 33.96
CA ASP A 16 -37.56 -37.66 35.38
C ASP A 16 -36.52 -36.59 35.78
N HIS A 17 -35.75 -36.04 34.84
CA HIS A 17 -34.92 -34.84 35.08
C HIS A 17 -35.06 -33.85 33.92
N PRO A 18 -36.27 -33.30 33.70
CA PRO A 18 -36.51 -32.34 32.63
C PRO A 18 -35.68 -31.07 32.83
N ASP A 19 -35.40 -30.71 34.09
CA ASP A 19 -34.52 -29.63 34.51
C ASP A 19 -33.04 -29.86 34.11
N GLN A 20 -32.53 -31.08 34.26
CA GLN A 20 -31.19 -31.42 33.80
C GLN A 20 -31.09 -31.39 32.28
N ARG A 21 -32.10 -31.90 31.57
CA ARG A 21 -32.13 -31.83 30.10
C ARG A 21 -32.19 -30.40 29.60
N ILE A 22 -33.04 -29.55 30.18
CA ILE A 22 -33.13 -28.13 29.81
C ILE A 22 -31.80 -27.40 30.08
N SER A 23 -31.14 -27.70 31.21
CA SER A 23 -29.85 -27.09 31.54
C SER A 23 -28.73 -27.53 30.59
N MET A 24 -28.74 -28.81 30.17
CA MET A 24 -27.82 -29.32 29.16
C MET A 24 -28.05 -28.67 27.79
N ASP A 25 -29.30 -28.49 27.37
CA ASP A 25 -29.64 -27.88 26.09
C ASP A 25 -29.29 -26.39 26.02
N ILE A 26 -29.54 -25.64 27.11
CA ILE A 26 -29.19 -24.21 27.20
C ILE A 26 -27.67 -24.02 27.11
N ASN A 27 -26.90 -24.79 27.88
CA ASN A 27 -25.45 -24.68 27.88
C ASN A 27 -24.86 -25.11 26.52
N ALA A 28 -25.40 -26.18 25.91
CA ALA A 28 -24.99 -26.61 24.57
C ALA A 28 -25.31 -25.56 23.50
N TYR A 29 -26.47 -24.89 23.58
CA TYR A 29 -26.82 -23.83 22.65
C TYR A 29 -25.90 -22.62 22.80
N VAL A 30 -25.64 -22.17 24.03
CA VAL A 30 -24.74 -21.06 24.32
C VAL A 30 -23.33 -21.35 23.83
N GLU A 31 -22.80 -22.54 24.09
CA GLU A 31 -21.47 -22.96 23.62
C GLU A 31 -21.39 -23.07 22.09
N ASN A 32 -22.42 -23.64 21.44
CA ASN A 32 -22.45 -23.77 19.99
C ASN A 32 -22.54 -22.41 19.30
N VAL A 33 -23.31 -21.46 19.85
CA VAL A 33 -23.42 -20.10 19.31
C VAL A 33 -22.11 -19.33 19.53
N TYR A 34 -21.49 -19.48 20.69
CA TYR A 34 -20.21 -18.83 21.03
C TYR A 34 -19.06 -19.32 20.15
N THR A 35 -18.96 -20.64 19.95
CA THR A 35 -17.96 -21.25 19.08
C THR A 35 -18.16 -20.88 17.61
N LEU A 36 -19.40 -20.79 17.13
CA LEU A 36 -19.70 -20.31 15.77
C LEU A 36 -19.30 -18.85 15.59
N LEU A 37 -19.63 -17.98 16.54
CA LEU A 37 -19.29 -16.56 16.50
C LEU A 37 -17.77 -16.32 16.50
N ILE A 38 -17.05 -17.00 17.39
CA ILE A 38 -15.58 -16.90 17.46
C ILE A 38 -14.94 -17.52 16.22
N GLY A 39 -15.45 -18.64 15.73
CA GLY A 39 -14.97 -19.27 14.51
C GLY A 39 -15.08 -18.35 13.30
N LEU A 40 -16.20 -17.63 13.17
CA LEU A 40 -16.45 -16.70 12.07
C LEU A 40 -15.58 -15.43 12.19
N LEU A 41 -15.36 -14.94 13.42
CA LEU A 41 -14.42 -13.85 13.69
C LEU A 41 -12.98 -14.24 13.35
N ASN A 42 -12.52 -15.41 13.81
CA ASN A 42 -11.16 -15.89 13.55
C ASN A 42 -10.93 -16.13 12.05
N ALA A 43 -11.91 -16.68 11.34
CA ALA A 43 -11.86 -16.85 9.89
C ALA A 43 -11.75 -15.50 9.17
N GLY A 44 -12.52 -14.49 9.60
CA GLY A 44 -12.44 -13.13 9.07
C GLY A 44 -11.09 -12.46 9.33
N VAL A 45 -10.60 -12.51 10.57
CA VAL A 45 -9.29 -11.97 10.96
C VAL A 45 -8.16 -12.64 10.18
N SER A 46 -8.23 -13.96 10.01
CA SER A 46 -7.22 -14.73 9.26
C SER A 46 -7.23 -14.40 7.77
N LEU A 47 -8.42 -14.26 7.16
CA LEU A 47 -8.57 -13.82 5.77
C LEU A 47 -7.97 -12.43 5.56
N ILE A 48 -8.28 -11.48 6.45
CA ILE A 48 -7.78 -10.12 6.33
C ILE A 48 -6.27 -10.06 6.58
N SER A 49 -5.75 -10.81 7.56
CA SER A 49 -4.31 -10.97 7.79
C SER A 49 -3.61 -11.52 6.54
N TYR A 50 -4.15 -12.57 5.92
CA TYR A 50 -3.59 -13.13 4.69
C TYR A 50 -3.63 -12.14 3.53
N ILE A 51 -4.72 -11.37 3.37
CA ILE A 51 -4.79 -10.30 2.38
C ILE A 51 -3.73 -9.25 2.68
N VAL A 52 -3.58 -8.78 3.91
CA VAL A 52 -2.58 -7.78 4.30
C VAL A 52 -1.15 -8.28 4.08
N VAL A 53 -0.85 -9.54 4.42
CA VAL A 53 0.49 -10.13 4.27
C VAL A 53 0.83 -10.39 2.80
N LEU A 54 -0.10 -10.97 2.03
CA LEU A 54 0.09 -11.19 0.58
C LEU A 54 0.21 -9.87 -0.17
N TRP A 55 -0.52 -8.83 0.25
CA TRP A 55 -0.47 -7.52 -0.37
C TRP A 55 0.70 -6.65 0.11
N SER A 56 1.21 -6.87 1.33
CA SER A 56 2.47 -6.27 1.80
C SER A 56 3.67 -6.85 1.04
N HIS A 57 3.66 -8.17 0.79
CA HIS A 57 4.64 -8.82 -0.07
C HIS A 57 4.49 -8.41 -1.54
N SER A 58 3.26 -8.16 -2.01
CA SER A 58 3.05 -7.56 -3.33
C SER A 58 3.64 -6.15 -3.39
N GLY A 59 3.53 -5.36 -2.32
CA GLY A 59 4.22 -4.07 -2.17
C GLY A 59 5.72 -4.19 -2.39
N ALA A 60 6.42 -5.11 -1.73
CA ALA A 60 7.86 -5.32 -1.94
C ALA A 60 8.21 -5.71 -3.39
N LEU A 61 7.40 -6.57 -4.02
CA LEU A 61 7.54 -6.95 -5.43
C LEU A 61 7.28 -5.78 -6.38
N VAL A 62 6.21 -5.03 -6.13
CA VAL A 62 5.77 -3.85 -6.88
C VAL A 62 6.81 -2.74 -6.75
N THR A 63 7.36 -2.48 -5.57
CA THR A 63 8.44 -1.51 -5.37
C THR A 63 9.72 -1.95 -6.06
N ASN A 64 10.03 -3.24 -6.13
CA ASN A 64 11.21 -3.73 -6.87
C ASN A 64 11.01 -3.61 -8.40
N LEU A 65 9.82 -3.96 -8.93
CA LEU A 65 9.49 -3.85 -10.35
C LEU A 65 9.29 -2.40 -10.80
N ILE A 66 8.42 -1.65 -10.11
CA ILE A 66 8.13 -0.24 -10.42
C ILE A 66 9.30 0.64 -10.05
N GLY A 67 10.03 0.36 -8.97
CA GLY A 67 11.20 1.14 -8.57
C GLY A 67 12.35 1.05 -9.58
N ARG A 68 12.60 -0.12 -10.19
CA ARG A 68 13.57 -0.25 -11.31
C ARG A 68 13.13 0.54 -12.53
N ALA A 69 11.86 0.46 -12.89
CA ALA A 69 11.35 1.19 -14.06
C ALA A 69 11.30 2.71 -13.82
N LEU A 70 10.93 3.14 -12.61
CA LEU A 70 10.92 4.54 -12.20
C LEU A 70 12.33 5.12 -12.16
N PHE A 71 13.32 4.33 -11.73
CA PHE A 71 14.73 4.70 -11.80
C PHE A 71 15.17 4.98 -13.24
N HIS A 72 14.86 4.06 -14.17
CA HIS A 72 15.20 4.27 -15.58
C HIS A 72 14.52 5.53 -16.15
N LEU A 73 13.24 5.74 -15.84
CA LEU A 73 12.51 6.95 -16.25
C LEU A 73 13.15 8.23 -15.71
N LYS A 74 13.58 8.25 -14.44
CA LYS A 74 14.29 9.38 -13.82
C LYS A 74 15.69 9.60 -14.40
N TYR A 75 16.43 8.54 -14.70
CA TYR A 75 17.73 8.64 -15.34
C TYR A 75 17.62 9.25 -16.75
N VAL A 76 16.62 8.79 -17.51
CA VAL A 76 16.30 9.33 -18.84
C VAL A 76 15.79 10.78 -18.74
N GLN A 77 15.03 11.13 -17.69
CA GLN A 77 14.61 12.50 -17.43
C GLN A 77 15.82 13.45 -17.30
N GLU A 78 16.84 13.07 -16.51
CA GLU A 78 18.07 13.88 -16.36
C GLU A 78 18.77 14.12 -17.71
N HIS A 79 18.77 13.14 -18.62
CA HIS A 79 19.35 13.27 -19.95
C HIS A 79 18.55 14.20 -20.86
N TYR A 80 17.22 14.09 -20.87
CA TYR A 80 16.37 14.98 -21.66
C TYR A 80 16.47 16.43 -21.17
N GLU A 81 16.48 16.66 -19.86
CA GLU A 81 16.68 18.00 -19.29
C GLU A 81 18.06 18.57 -19.61
N ALA A 82 19.11 17.75 -19.55
CA ALA A 82 20.48 18.17 -19.89
C ALA A 82 20.60 18.55 -21.36
N ASN A 83 20.08 17.72 -22.28
CA ASN A 83 20.09 18.00 -23.72
C ASN A 83 19.34 19.30 -24.04
N PHE A 84 18.16 19.50 -23.47
CA PHE A 84 17.40 20.73 -23.69
C PHE A 84 18.14 21.98 -23.18
N ARG A 85 18.77 21.90 -21.99
CA ARG A 85 19.58 23.02 -21.47
C ARG A 85 20.80 23.31 -22.34
N TYR A 86 21.49 22.27 -22.81
CA TYR A 86 22.64 22.40 -23.71
C TYR A 86 22.23 23.09 -25.02
N GLU A 87 21.11 22.67 -25.62
CA GLU A 87 20.59 23.22 -26.86
C GLU A 87 20.17 24.68 -26.72
N LEU A 88 19.57 25.07 -25.58
CA LEU A 88 19.27 26.47 -25.27
C LEU A 88 20.53 27.33 -25.16
N VAL A 89 21.59 26.81 -24.54
CA VAL A 89 22.87 27.53 -24.44
C VAL A 89 23.52 27.65 -25.81
N ARG A 90 23.54 26.56 -26.60
CA ARG A 90 24.07 26.56 -27.98
C ARG A 90 23.36 27.59 -28.84
N LEU A 91 22.02 27.63 -28.78
CA LEU A 91 21.21 28.59 -29.54
C LEU A 91 21.50 30.03 -29.13
N ARG A 92 21.61 30.31 -27.82
CA ARG A 92 21.99 31.63 -27.32
C ARG A 92 23.36 32.06 -27.86
N ASP A 93 24.33 31.16 -27.85
CA ASP A 93 25.71 31.46 -28.26
C ASP A 93 25.84 31.62 -29.80
N HIS A 94 24.90 31.07 -30.59
CA HIS A 94 24.88 31.14 -32.05
C HIS A 94 23.75 32.02 -32.63
N ALA A 95 23.09 32.83 -31.80
CA ALA A 95 21.90 33.61 -32.17
C ALA A 95 22.13 34.56 -33.36
N GLU A 96 23.34 35.12 -33.51
CA GLU A 96 23.70 36.00 -34.63
C GLU A 96 23.69 35.25 -35.97
N SER A 97 24.23 34.04 -36.00
CA SER A 97 24.23 33.21 -37.22
C SER A 97 22.82 32.75 -37.60
N VAL A 98 22.00 32.39 -36.62
CA VAL A 98 20.59 31.98 -36.85
C VAL A 98 19.76 33.13 -37.42
N ALA A 99 19.96 34.36 -36.91
CA ALA A 99 19.32 35.56 -37.43
C ALA A 99 19.81 35.92 -38.85
N PHE A 100 21.11 35.73 -39.11
CA PHE A 100 21.71 36.02 -40.42
C PHE A 100 21.24 35.04 -41.51
N TYR A 101 21.16 33.74 -41.19
CA TYR A 101 20.70 32.69 -42.11
C TYR A 101 19.17 32.49 -42.12
N ARG A 102 18.42 33.23 -41.29
CA ARG A 102 16.95 33.11 -41.11
C ARG A 102 16.49 31.67 -40.84
N SER A 103 17.28 30.91 -40.08
CA SER A 103 17.03 29.49 -39.78
C SER A 103 16.17 29.28 -38.52
N GLU A 104 15.43 30.29 -38.09
CA GLU A 104 14.67 30.32 -36.83
C GLU A 104 13.60 29.22 -36.74
N SER A 105 12.89 28.94 -37.85
CA SER A 105 11.82 27.94 -37.90
C SER A 105 12.32 26.51 -37.67
N ASN A 106 13.50 26.18 -38.18
CA ASN A 106 14.13 24.88 -37.99
C ASN A 106 14.53 24.68 -36.52
N GLU A 107 15.10 25.70 -35.90
CA GLU A 107 15.52 25.64 -34.50
C GLU A 107 14.33 25.62 -33.54
N GLN A 108 13.25 26.35 -33.85
CA GLN A 108 12.00 26.30 -33.11
C GLN A 108 11.38 24.89 -33.16
N THR A 109 11.42 24.25 -34.33
CA THR A 109 10.90 22.88 -34.49
C THR A 109 11.71 21.87 -33.66
N LEU A 110 13.05 22.01 -33.65
CA LEU A 110 13.95 21.20 -32.82
C LEU A 110 13.68 21.40 -31.31
N LEU A 111 13.57 22.64 -30.84
CA LEU A 111 13.30 22.91 -29.43
C LEU A 111 11.91 22.41 -29.00
N THR A 112 10.92 22.50 -29.89
CA THR A 112 9.57 21.99 -29.64
C THR A 112 9.55 20.47 -29.54
N SER A 113 10.35 19.76 -30.35
CA SER A 113 10.45 18.29 -30.27
C SER A 113 11.16 17.83 -28.99
N LEU A 114 12.27 18.47 -28.61
CA LEU A 114 12.97 18.20 -27.35
C LEU A 114 12.08 18.45 -26.13
N TYR A 115 11.30 19.53 -26.16
CA TYR A 115 10.32 19.82 -25.12
C TYR A 115 9.20 18.75 -25.06
N ALA A 116 8.71 18.30 -26.21
CA ALA A 116 7.69 17.24 -26.27
C ALA A 116 8.20 15.92 -25.66
N ASP A 117 9.47 15.57 -25.89
CA ASP A 117 10.11 14.38 -25.29
C ASP A 117 10.20 14.48 -23.76
N ILE A 118 10.57 15.65 -23.22
CA ILE A 118 10.55 15.92 -21.77
C ILE A 118 9.14 15.72 -21.20
N VAL A 119 8.13 16.34 -21.83
CA VAL A 119 6.74 16.26 -21.36
C VAL A 119 6.21 14.83 -21.40
N PHE A 120 6.57 14.05 -22.43
CA PHE A 120 6.18 12.66 -22.54
C PHE A 120 6.79 11.80 -21.42
N ASN A 121 8.08 11.96 -21.15
CA ASN A 121 8.76 11.28 -20.04
C ASN A 121 8.12 11.67 -18.69
N PHE A 122 7.91 12.96 -18.45
CA PHE A 122 7.35 13.48 -17.20
C PHE A 122 5.93 12.94 -16.95
N ARG A 123 5.10 12.84 -17.99
CA ARG A 123 3.76 12.25 -17.90
C ARG A 123 3.81 10.78 -17.46
N GLN A 124 4.76 10.00 -17.97
CA GLN A 124 4.92 8.61 -17.54
C GLN A 124 5.35 8.51 -16.07
N ILE A 125 6.24 9.40 -15.62
CA ILE A 125 6.65 9.49 -14.22
C ILE A 125 5.45 9.83 -13.32
N ILE A 126 4.68 10.88 -13.68
CA ILE A 126 3.49 11.28 -12.93
C ILE A 126 2.49 10.12 -12.83
N ARG A 127 2.16 9.46 -13.94
CA ARG A 127 1.16 8.38 -13.93
C ARG A 127 1.56 7.24 -13.00
N ARG A 128 2.83 6.82 -13.03
CA ARG A 128 3.34 5.73 -12.19
C ARG A 128 3.39 6.15 -10.71
N LYS A 129 3.85 7.36 -10.42
CA LYS A 129 3.86 7.91 -9.05
C LYS A 129 2.46 8.11 -8.49
N PHE A 130 1.53 8.59 -9.30
CA PHE A 130 0.13 8.77 -8.91
C PHE A 130 -0.49 7.44 -8.51
N VAL A 131 -0.39 6.42 -9.37
CA VAL A 131 -0.92 5.08 -9.07
C VAL A 131 -0.33 4.51 -7.78
N LEU A 132 1.00 4.58 -7.62
CA LEU A 132 1.67 4.14 -6.39
C LEU A 132 1.18 4.90 -5.15
N ASN A 133 1.14 6.23 -5.21
CA ASN A 133 0.70 7.07 -4.10
C ASN A 133 -0.77 6.87 -3.76
N SER A 134 -1.63 6.65 -4.76
CA SER A 134 -3.05 6.34 -4.54
C SER A 134 -3.23 5.00 -3.84
N PHE A 135 -2.46 3.97 -4.22
CA PHE A 135 -2.48 2.69 -3.51
C PHE A 135 -1.96 2.81 -2.07
N ASP A 136 -0.86 3.55 -1.85
CA ASP A 136 -0.34 3.80 -0.51
C ASP A 136 -1.35 4.58 0.36
N ALA A 137 -1.98 5.60 -0.19
CA ALA A 137 -2.99 6.39 0.50
C ALA A 137 -4.23 5.56 0.88
N PHE A 138 -4.72 4.74 -0.05
CA PHE A 138 -5.85 3.84 0.20
C PHE A 138 -5.53 2.81 1.29
N TYR A 139 -4.33 2.22 1.22
CA TYR A 139 -3.85 1.29 2.22
C TYR A 139 -3.78 1.94 3.62
N ARG A 140 -3.23 3.15 3.74
CA ARG A 140 -3.17 3.89 5.02
C ARG A 140 -4.55 4.20 5.58
N MET A 141 -5.51 4.52 4.72
CA MET A 141 -6.90 4.74 5.12
C MET A 141 -7.52 3.48 5.73
N LEU A 142 -7.29 2.31 5.13
CA LEU A 142 -7.77 1.04 5.66
C LEU A 142 -7.07 0.67 6.98
N ALA A 143 -5.75 0.87 7.06
CA ALA A 143 -4.97 0.61 8.27
C ALA A 143 -5.42 1.46 9.47
N LEU A 144 -5.99 2.65 9.23
CA LEU A 144 -6.55 3.49 10.27
C LEU A 144 -7.85 2.93 10.85
N ILE A 145 -8.76 2.42 10.00
CA ILE A 145 -10.11 2.00 10.40
C ILE A 145 -10.11 0.56 10.94
N PHE A 146 -9.20 -0.28 10.46
CA PHE A 146 -9.16 -1.70 10.77
C PHE A 146 -9.10 -2.04 12.28
N PRO A 147 -8.23 -1.40 13.11
CA PRO A 147 -8.19 -1.68 14.54
C PRO A 147 -9.50 -1.37 15.25
N PHE A 148 -10.17 -0.28 14.86
CA PHE A 148 -11.47 0.08 15.41
C PHE A 148 -12.51 -0.98 15.12
N LEU A 149 -12.54 -1.51 13.90
CA LEU A 149 -13.53 -2.51 13.50
C LEU A 149 -13.33 -3.82 14.27
N VAL A 150 -12.09 -4.30 14.37
CA VAL A 150 -11.74 -5.55 15.06
C VAL A 150 -11.92 -5.46 16.57
N VAL A 151 -11.57 -4.33 17.18
CA VAL A 151 -11.59 -4.14 18.64
C VAL A 151 -12.96 -3.64 19.13
N SER A 152 -13.83 -3.15 18.24
CA SER A 152 -15.17 -2.65 18.60
C SER A 152 -16.05 -3.62 19.40
N PRO A 153 -16.09 -4.95 19.15
CA PRO A 153 -16.94 -5.84 19.93
C PRO A 153 -16.53 -5.89 21.41
N GLN A 154 -15.23 -5.81 21.71
CA GLN A 154 -14.70 -5.81 23.08
C GLN A 154 -14.99 -4.49 23.81
N TYR A 155 -15.02 -3.38 23.06
CA TYR A 155 -15.47 -2.10 23.61
C TYR A 155 -16.95 -2.14 23.99
N PHE A 156 -17.80 -2.74 23.14
CA PHE A 156 -19.23 -2.87 23.42
C PHE A 156 -19.53 -3.91 24.51
N SER A 157 -18.70 -4.93 24.71
CA SER A 157 -18.78 -5.86 25.85
C SER A 157 -18.30 -5.25 27.18
N ARG A 158 -17.82 -3.99 27.18
CA ARG A 158 -17.27 -3.25 28.33
C ARG A 158 -15.99 -3.85 28.93
N GLU A 159 -15.28 -4.70 28.18
CA GLU A 159 -14.01 -5.27 28.62
C GLU A 159 -12.85 -4.28 28.54
N ILE A 160 -12.95 -3.30 27.64
CA ILE A 160 -11.91 -2.29 27.37
C ILE A 160 -12.49 -0.88 27.35
N THR A 161 -11.68 0.12 27.73
CA THR A 161 -12.08 1.52 27.68
C THR A 161 -11.82 2.14 26.30
N LEU A 162 -12.43 3.31 26.03
CA LEU A 162 -12.12 4.11 24.83
C LEU A 162 -10.62 4.48 24.75
N GLY A 163 -9.99 4.68 25.91
CA GLY A 163 -8.56 4.96 26.01
C GLY A 163 -7.69 3.79 25.54
N ASP A 164 -8.06 2.56 25.87
CA ASP A 164 -7.32 1.37 25.45
C ASP A 164 -7.48 1.12 23.96
N LEU A 165 -8.69 1.33 23.43
CA LEU A 165 -9.00 1.21 22.01
C LEU A 165 -8.20 2.20 21.15
N THR A 166 -8.08 3.47 21.57
CA THR A 166 -7.26 4.47 20.86
C THR A 166 -5.77 4.17 20.96
N LYS A 167 -5.27 3.67 22.10
CA LYS A 167 -3.86 3.24 22.25
C LYS A 167 -3.53 2.09 21.29
N ILE A 168 -4.39 1.09 21.20
CA ILE A 168 -4.21 -0.04 20.27
C ILE A 168 -4.17 0.46 18.83
N ALA A 169 -5.10 1.34 18.44
CA ALA A 169 -5.14 1.92 17.10
C ALA A 169 -3.88 2.73 16.75
N VAL A 170 -3.43 3.61 17.64
CA VAL A 170 -2.21 4.42 17.43
C VAL A 170 -0.95 3.55 17.39
N THR A 171 -0.87 2.54 18.27
CA THR A 171 0.27 1.60 18.29
C THR A 171 0.35 0.81 17.00
N PHE A 172 -0.79 0.33 16.49
CA PHE A 172 -0.88 -0.35 15.20
C PHE A 172 -0.42 0.56 14.05
N GLU A 173 -0.87 1.81 14.03
CA GLU A 173 -0.51 2.78 13.00
C GLU A 173 1.00 3.10 12.99
N ASN A 174 1.61 3.20 14.17
CA ASN A 174 3.05 3.41 14.32
C ASN A 174 3.88 2.19 13.85
N VAL A 175 3.45 0.97 14.18
CA VAL A 175 4.10 -0.26 13.68
C VAL A 175 3.99 -0.33 12.17
N HIS A 176 2.82 -0.03 11.62
CA HIS A 176 2.60 0.02 10.18
C HIS A 176 3.52 1.05 9.49
N LYS A 177 3.60 2.29 10.01
CA LYS A 177 4.53 3.32 9.51
C LYS A 177 5.98 2.86 9.50
N THR A 178 6.40 2.19 10.57
CA THR A 178 7.77 1.67 10.71
C THR A 178 8.06 0.59 9.67
N LEU A 179 7.11 -0.31 9.41
CA LEU A 179 7.24 -1.32 8.36
C LEU A 179 7.30 -0.69 6.96
N SER A 180 6.48 0.33 6.72
CA SER A 180 6.43 1.08 5.45
C SER A 180 7.63 2.00 5.23
N PHE A 181 8.44 2.29 6.25
CA PHE A 181 9.63 3.13 6.13
C PHE A 181 10.59 2.65 5.04
N ILE A 182 10.81 1.34 4.94
CA ILE A 182 11.73 0.75 3.97
C ILE A 182 11.24 0.97 2.54
N SER A 183 9.93 0.85 2.30
CA SER A 183 9.33 1.10 0.98
C SER A 183 9.42 2.59 0.61
N ASN A 184 9.11 3.48 1.56
CA ASN A 184 9.16 4.93 1.35
C ASN A 184 10.60 5.45 1.14
N SER A 185 11.58 4.83 1.80
CA SER A 185 12.99 5.20 1.69
C SER A 185 13.66 4.69 0.42
N TYR A 186 12.97 3.87 -0.38
CA TYR A 186 13.54 3.26 -1.57
C TYR A 186 13.98 4.30 -2.62
N GLU A 187 13.21 5.38 -2.83
CA GLU A 187 13.60 6.45 -3.77
C GLU A 187 14.91 7.12 -3.35
N THR A 188 15.11 7.36 -2.04
CA THR A 188 16.32 7.94 -1.48
C THR A 188 17.53 7.02 -1.64
N ILE A 189 17.38 5.73 -1.35
CA ILE A 189 18.45 4.73 -1.48
C ILE A 189 18.91 4.62 -2.94
N VAL A 190 17.97 4.60 -3.87
CA VAL A 190 18.26 4.55 -5.31
C VAL A 190 18.96 5.82 -5.79
N GLN A 191 18.54 7.00 -5.34
CA GLN A 191 19.21 8.26 -5.67
C GLN A 191 20.64 8.30 -5.15
N TRP A 192 20.87 7.87 -3.90
CA TRP A 192 22.20 7.77 -3.33
C TRP A 192 23.11 6.83 -4.12
N ARG A 193 22.57 5.68 -4.55
CA ARG A 193 23.29 4.73 -5.42
C ARG A 193 23.65 5.35 -6.77
N SER A 194 22.74 6.11 -7.39
CA SER A 194 22.99 6.82 -8.65
C SER A 194 24.11 7.85 -8.51
N ALA A 195 24.05 8.68 -7.46
CA ALA A 195 25.08 9.68 -7.17
C ALA A 195 26.45 9.02 -6.96
N THR A 196 26.49 7.91 -6.21
CA THR A 196 27.72 7.14 -5.98
C THR A 196 28.31 6.60 -7.28
N LYS A 197 27.47 6.05 -8.18
CA LYS A 197 27.91 5.56 -9.49
C LYS A 197 28.57 6.67 -10.32
N ARG A 198 27.96 7.86 -10.37
CA ARG A 198 28.53 9.03 -11.07
C ARG A 198 29.88 9.46 -10.49
N LEU A 199 30.04 9.45 -9.17
CA LEU A 199 31.32 9.77 -8.51
C LEU A 199 32.41 8.73 -8.81
N ILE A 200 32.05 7.44 -8.89
CA ILE A 200 32.98 6.39 -9.26
C ILE A 200 33.45 6.57 -10.72
N GLU A 201 32.52 6.83 -11.64
CA GLU A 201 32.84 7.11 -13.05
C GLU A 201 33.77 8.33 -13.18
N LEU A 202 33.50 9.40 -12.43
CA LEU A 202 34.37 10.59 -12.37
C LEU A 202 35.79 10.24 -11.89
N LYS A 203 35.91 9.45 -10.81
CA LYS A 203 37.22 9.04 -10.26
C LYS A 203 38.03 8.20 -11.24
N ILE A 204 37.37 7.29 -11.98
CA ILE A 204 38.01 6.49 -13.03
C ILE A 204 38.52 7.39 -14.14
N CYS A 205 37.71 8.34 -14.61
CA CYS A 205 38.10 9.31 -15.63
C CYS A 205 39.33 10.12 -15.20
N PHE A 206 39.34 10.63 -13.97
CA PHE A 206 40.48 11.39 -13.44
C PHE A 206 41.77 10.55 -13.40
N LYS A 207 41.66 9.28 -13.01
CA LYS A 207 42.81 8.36 -12.96
C LYS A 207 43.37 8.06 -14.36
N CYS A 208 42.52 7.97 -15.39
CA CYS A 208 42.97 7.82 -16.78
C CYS A 208 43.76 9.04 -17.27
N ILE A 209 43.38 10.25 -16.87
CA ILE A 209 44.07 11.49 -17.28
C ILE A 209 45.45 11.61 -16.61
N THR A 210 45.62 11.09 -15.38
CA THR A 210 46.90 11.23 -14.65
C THR A 210 47.96 10.21 -15.06
N TYR A 211 47.58 9.13 -15.76
CA TYR A 211 48.47 8.05 -16.21
C TYR A 211 48.68 8.03 -17.74
N SER A 212 48.21 9.05 -18.45
CA SER A 212 48.49 9.31 -19.86
C SER A 212 49.43 10.49 -20.02
#